data_AF-A0AAV3IUQ2-F1
#
_entry.id   AF-A0AAV3IUQ2-F1
#
_cell.length_a   1.000
_cell.length_b   1.000
_cell.length_c   1.000
_cell.angle_alpha   90.00
_cell.angle_beta   90.00
_cell.angle_gamma   90.00
#
_symmetry.space_group_name_H-M   'P 1'
#
loop_
_entity.id
_entity.type
_entity.pdbx_description
1 polymer ?
#
loop_
_entity_poly.entity_id
_entity_poly.type
_entity_poly.pdbx_seq_one_letter_code
_entity_poly.pdbx_strand_id
1 'polypeptide(L)'
;MVVQTIGIFLIALIANMQDFLGASFIGRPLVTGLFVGLLFGDITQGLIMGATLELAFLGLMGVGATVPPDEIIGGILATALVLKNGYGVDVALTLVLPIAALGLAIKNILYVIIFPAMTHKADKL
;
A
#
# COMPACT_ATOMS: atom_id res chain seq x y z
N MET A 1 17.78 -8.27 6.59
CA MET A 1 16.62 -7.66 7.26
C MET A 1 16.57 -6.15 7.03
N VAL A 2 17.63 -5.40 7.32
CA VAL A 2 17.67 -3.94 7.13
C VAL A 2 17.46 -3.54 5.66
N VAL A 3 18.11 -4.23 4.71
CA VAL A 3 17.97 -3.96 3.27
C VAL A 3 16.53 -4.14 2.80
N GLN A 4 15.85 -5.21 3.22
CA GLN A 4 14.43 -5.42 2.87
C GLN A 4 13.54 -4.35 3.48
N THR A 5 13.77 -3.93 4.72
CA THR A 5 12.98 -2.86 5.35
C THR A 5 13.14 -1.54 4.60
N ILE A 6 14.38 -1.16 4.23
CA ILE A 6 14.64 0.05 3.45
C ILE A 6 14.01 -0.07 2.05
N GLY A 7 14.12 -1.24 1.40
CA GLY A 7 13.49 -1.49 0.11
C GLY A 7 11.97 -1.35 0.15
N ILE A 8 11.31 -1.95 1.14
CA ILE A 8 9.87 -1.82 1.37
C ILE A 8 9.48 -0.34 1.58
N PHE A 9 10.26 0.39 2.38
CA PHE A 9 10.04 1.81 2.62
C PHE A 9 10.12 2.63 1.32
N LEU A 10 11.13 2.39 0.47
CA LEU A 10 11.27 3.08 -0.81
C LEU A 10 10.12 2.74 -1.77
N ILE A 11 9.70 1.48 -1.84
CA ILE A 11 8.54 1.07 -2.65
C ILE A 11 7.28 1.78 -2.17
N ALA A 12 7.03 1.81 -0.85
CA ALA A 12 5.87 2.48 -0.27
C ALA A 12 5.89 4.00 -0.51
N LEU A 13 7.07 4.63 -0.43
CA LEU A 13 7.24 6.05 -0.73
C LEU A 13 6.84 6.36 -2.17
N ILE A 14 7.43 5.64 -3.14
CA ILE A 14 7.17 5.84 -4.57
C ILE A 14 5.70 5.54 -4.90
N ALA A 15 5.14 4.48 -4.33
CA ALA A 15 3.75 4.10 -4.52
C ALA A 15 2.77 5.19 -4.04
N ASN A 16 3.03 5.82 -2.88
CA ASN A 16 2.19 6.90 -2.38
C ASN A 16 2.36 8.22 -3.16
N MET A 17 3.42 8.38 -3.96
CA MET A 17 3.59 9.54 -4.84
C MET A 17 2.76 9.45 -6.14
N GLN A 18 1.95 8.41 -6.32
CA GLN A 18 1.17 8.22 -7.54
C GLN A 18 0.24 9.40 -7.89
N ASP A 19 -0.28 10.11 -6.89
CA ASP A 19 -1.16 11.27 -7.09
C ASP A 19 -0.38 12.47 -7.63
N PHE A 20 0.89 12.63 -7.21
CA PHE A 20 1.80 13.64 -7.74
C PHE A 20 2.22 13.33 -9.19
N LEU A 21 2.29 12.04 -9.54
CA LEU A 21 2.69 11.57 -10.87
C LEU A 21 1.53 11.51 -11.89
N GLY A 22 0.41 12.17 -11.61
CA GLY A 22 -0.72 12.24 -12.53
C GLY A 22 -1.60 10.99 -12.54
N ALA A 23 -1.86 10.39 -11.37
CA ALA A 23 -2.65 9.17 -11.21
C ALA A 23 -2.11 7.99 -12.01
N SER A 24 -0.82 7.69 -11.81
CA SER A 24 -0.08 6.66 -12.55
C SER A 24 -0.47 5.22 -12.20
N PHE A 25 -1.32 5.00 -11.18
CA PHE A 25 -1.70 3.69 -10.66
C PHE A 25 -0.51 2.79 -10.25
N ILE A 26 0.65 3.38 -9.99
CA ILE A 26 1.84 2.63 -9.54
C ILE A 26 1.67 2.07 -8.13
N GLY A 27 0.73 2.60 -7.34
CA GLY A 27 0.41 2.11 -6.01
C GLY A 27 -0.43 0.84 -5.97
N ARG A 28 -0.94 0.37 -7.12
CA ARG A 28 -1.80 -0.81 -7.16
C ARG A 28 -1.08 -2.08 -6.66
N PRO A 29 -1.76 -2.98 -5.91
CA PRO A 29 -1.20 -4.24 -5.42
C PRO A 29 -0.44 -5.07 -6.46
N LEU A 30 -0.90 -5.11 -7.72
CA LEU A 30 -0.20 -5.84 -8.79
C LEU A 30 1.21 -5.28 -9.05
N VAL A 31 1.33 -3.96 -9.14
CA VAL A 31 2.58 -3.26 -9.43
C VAL A 31 3.50 -3.27 -8.21
N THR A 32 2.96 -2.99 -7.04
CA THR A 32 3.73 -3.02 -5.80
C THR A 32 4.19 -4.44 -5.44
N GLY A 33 3.35 -5.45 -5.68
CA GLY A 33 3.68 -6.87 -5.50
C GLY A 33 4.84 -7.35 -6.38
N LEU A 34 4.92 -6.85 -7.62
CA LEU A 34 6.08 -7.09 -8.50
C LEU A 34 7.38 -6.58 -7.87
N PHE A 35 7.40 -5.33 -7.39
CA PHE A 35 8.60 -4.74 -6.78
C PHE A 35 8.98 -5.40 -5.45
N VAL A 36 7.98 -5.80 -4.65
CA VAL A 36 8.23 -6.56 -3.42
C VAL A 36 8.77 -7.95 -3.77
N GLY A 37 8.23 -8.65 -4.77
CA GLY A 37 8.77 -9.92 -5.28
C GLY A 37 10.23 -9.81 -5.70
N LEU A 38 10.58 -8.77 -6.45
CA LEU A 38 11.96 -8.46 -6.84
C LEU A 38 12.88 -8.28 -5.62
N LEU A 39 12.42 -7.56 -4.60
CA LEU A 39 13.17 -7.30 -3.37
C LEU A 39 13.45 -8.57 -2.55
N PHE A 40 12.53 -9.53 -2.58
CA PHE A 40 12.66 -10.80 -1.88
C PHE A 40 13.26 -11.92 -2.75
N GLY A 41 13.53 -11.66 -4.03
CA GLY A 41 14.15 -12.61 -4.96
C GLY A 41 13.19 -13.62 -5.60
N ASP A 42 11.88 -13.47 -5.41
CA ASP A 42 10.83 -14.30 -6.01
C ASP A 42 9.76 -13.43 -6.66
N ILE A 43 10.02 -13.08 -7.93
CA ILE A 43 9.14 -12.25 -8.74
C ILE A 43 7.82 -12.97 -9.04
N THR A 44 7.87 -14.28 -9.27
CA THR A 44 6.68 -15.08 -9.61
C THR A 44 5.70 -15.10 -8.46
N GLN A 45 6.17 -15.41 -7.24
CA GLN A 45 5.33 -15.34 -6.05
C GLN A 45 4.86 -13.90 -5.79
N GLY A 46 5.72 -12.89 -5.94
CA GLY A 46 5.32 -11.48 -5.81
C GLY A 46 4.19 -11.07 -6.77
N LEU A 47 4.23 -11.52 -8.02
CA LEU A 47 3.18 -11.27 -9.02
C LEU A 47 1.88 -12.01 -8.70
N ILE A 48 1.95 -13.28 -8.31
CA ILE A 48 0.77 -14.06 -7.90
C ILE A 48 0.08 -13.35 -6.74
N MET A 49 0.85 -12.98 -5.73
CA MET A 49 0.38 -12.25 -4.56
C MET A 49 -0.24 -10.91 -4.94
N GLY A 50 0.48 -10.09 -5.73
CA GLY A 50 -0.01 -8.81 -6.21
C GLY A 50 -1.32 -8.93 -6.98
N ALA A 51 -1.43 -9.90 -7.90
CA ALA A 51 -2.65 -10.15 -8.67
C ALA A 51 -3.81 -10.60 -7.78
N THR A 52 -3.57 -11.48 -6.81
CA THR A 52 -4.62 -11.94 -5.89
C THR A 52 -5.12 -10.79 -5.01
N LEU A 53 -4.22 -9.95 -4.49
CA LEU A 53 -4.60 -8.78 -3.69
C LEU A 53 -5.29 -7.72 -4.56
N GLU A 54 -4.86 -7.52 -5.80
CA GLU A 54 -5.51 -6.63 -6.76
C GLU A 54 -6.99 -7.00 -6.93
N LEU A 55 -7.27 -8.29 -7.11
CA LEU A 55 -8.64 -8.81 -7.25
C LEU A 55 -9.48 -8.54 -5.99
N ALA A 56 -8.87 -8.61 -4.80
CA ALA A 56 -9.55 -8.30 -3.55
C ALA A 56 -9.92 -6.80 -3.44
N PHE A 57 -9.09 -5.91 -4.00
CA PHE A 57 -9.32 -4.46 -3.96
C PHE A 57 -10.12 -3.90 -5.15
N LEU A 58 -10.31 -4.65 -6.24
CA LEU A 58 -11.07 -4.18 -7.42
C LEU A 58 -12.49 -3.68 -7.08
N GLY A 59 -13.12 -4.20 -6.02
CA GLY A 59 -14.44 -3.76 -5.56
C GLY A 59 -14.42 -2.67 -4.49
N LEU A 60 -13.24 -2.29 -3.99
CA LEU A 60 -13.06 -1.38 -2.85
C LEU A 60 -12.57 0.00 -3.33
N MET A 61 -13.35 0.64 -4.20
CA MET A 61 -13.04 1.99 -4.68
C MET A 61 -13.83 3.05 -3.90
N GLY A 62 -13.19 4.19 -3.63
CA GLY A 62 -13.82 5.31 -2.94
C GLY A 62 -14.85 5.97 -3.84
N VAL A 63 -16.10 6.07 -3.37
CA VAL A 63 -17.19 6.76 -4.05
C VAL A 63 -17.74 7.84 -3.12
N GLY A 64 -17.76 9.09 -3.61
CA GLY A 64 -18.18 10.25 -2.81
C GLY A 64 -17.16 10.57 -1.71
N ALA A 65 -17.63 10.66 -0.46
CA ALA A 65 -16.79 10.95 0.70
C ALA A 65 -16.26 9.68 1.41
N THR A 66 -16.50 8.50 0.84
CA THR A 66 -16.01 7.25 1.42
C THR A 66 -14.54 7.06 1.06
N VAL A 67 -13.69 6.87 2.08
CA VAL A 67 -12.28 6.53 1.89
C VAL A 67 -12.13 5.03 2.06
N PRO A 68 -11.78 4.28 1.00
CA PRO A 68 -11.62 2.83 1.08
C PRO A 68 -10.37 2.47 1.90
N PRO A 69 -10.26 1.21 2.37
CA PRO A 69 -9.04 0.73 3.01
C PRO A 69 -7.79 0.95 2.15
N ASP A 70 -6.65 1.20 2.79
CA ASP A 70 -5.41 1.54 2.09
C ASP A 70 -4.79 0.33 1.37
N GLU A 71 -5.07 0.20 0.07
CA GLU A 71 -4.57 -0.88 -0.78
C GLU A 71 -3.05 -0.87 -0.95
N ILE A 72 -2.40 0.30 -0.88
CA ILE A 72 -0.95 0.41 -1.06
C ILE A 72 -0.24 -0.20 0.15
N ILE A 73 -0.60 0.26 1.36
CA ILE A 73 0.01 -0.23 2.60
C ILE A 73 -0.35 -1.70 2.81
N GLY A 74 -1.63 -2.05 2.61
CA GLY A 74 -2.11 -3.43 2.71
C GLY A 74 -1.37 -4.36 1.75
N GLY A 75 -1.33 -4.01 0.46
CA GLY A 75 -0.70 -4.81 -0.59
C GLY A 75 0.79 -5.05 -0.37
N ILE A 76 1.54 -4.00 -0.06
CA ILE A 76 3.00 -4.08 0.16
C ILE A 76 3.32 -4.93 1.38
N LEU A 77 2.68 -4.66 2.53
CA LEU A 77 3.01 -5.34 3.79
C LEU A 77 2.51 -6.79 3.80
N ALA A 78 1.31 -7.08 3.28
CA ALA A 78 0.82 -8.46 3.19
C ALA A 78 1.72 -9.31 2.28
N THR A 79 2.11 -8.78 1.12
CA THR A 79 3.03 -9.46 0.19
C THR A 79 4.40 -9.69 0.83
N ALA A 80 4.97 -8.67 1.47
CA ALA A 80 6.27 -8.79 2.13
C ALA A 80 6.26 -9.80 3.29
N LEU A 81 5.20 -9.85 4.09
CA LEU A 81 5.07 -10.80 5.20
C LEU A 81 4.98 -12.24 4.72
N VAL A 82 4.21 -12.49 3.65
CA VAL A 82 4.08 -13.83 3.09
C VAL A 82 5.38 -14.30 2.45
N LEU A 83 6.02 -13.47 1.63
CA LEU A 83 7.31 -13.80 0.99
C LEU A 83 8.42 -14.02 2.02
N LYS A 84 8.46 -13.20 3.08
CA LYS A 84 9.47 -13.34 4.13
C LYS A 84 9.35 -14.66 4.89
N ASN A 85 8.12 -15.09 5.19
CA ASN A 85 7.87 -16.25 6.04
C ASN A 85 7.57 -17.53 5.25
N GLY A 86 7.50 -17.46 3.91
CA GLY A 86 7.16 -18.59 3.05
C GLY A 86 5.72 -19.07 3.25
N TYR A 87 4.79 -18.16 3.55
CA TYR A 87 3.38 -18.52 3.73
C TYR A 87 2.66 -18.68 2.38
N GLY A 88 1.46 -19.26 2.42
CA GLY A 88 0.57 -19.35 1.26
C GLY A 88 -0.17 -18.02 1.00
N VAL A 89 -0.71 -17.90 -0.21
CA VAL A 89 -1.50 -16.73 -0.65
C VAL A 89 -2.73 -16.47 0.24
N ASP A 90 -3.30 -17.52 0.85
CA ASP A 90 -4.44 -17.41 1.75
C ASP A 90 -4.13 -16.53 2.98
N VAL A 91 -2.88 -16.59 3.47
CA VAL A 91 -2.43 -15.76 4.58
C VAL A 91 -2.36 -14.29 4.16
N ALA A 92 -2.05 -14.01 2.90
CA ALA A 92 -2.07 -12.65 2.37
C ALA A 92 -3.47 -12.05 2.42
N LEU A 93 -4.45 -12.79 1.89
CA LEU A 93 -5.86 -12.36 1.83
C LEU A 93 -6.45 -12.14 3.21
N THR A 94 -6.09 -12.96 4.19
CA THR A 94 -6.59 -12.81 5.57
C THR A 94 -5.99 -11.58 6.26
N LEU A 95 -4.73 -11.26 5.99
CA LEU A 95 -4.03 -10.14 6.63
C LEU A 95 -4.23 -8.79 5.93
N VAL A 96 -4.55 -8.78 4.64
CA VAL A 96 -4.53 -7.54 3.84
C VAL A 96 -5.54 -6.51 4.32
N LEU A 97 -6.77 -6.93 4.65
CA LEU A 97 -7.83 -6.01 5.07
C LEU A 97 -7.56 -5.38 6.45
N PRO A 98 -7.17 -6.14 7.50
CA PRO A 98 -6.75 -5.55 8.77
C PRO A 98 -5.59 -4.55 8.62
N ILE A 99 -4.58 -4.89 7.82
CA ILE A 99 -3.42 -4.02 7.60
C ILE A 99 -3.83 -2.75 6.85
N ALA A 100 -4.63 -2.89 5.78
CA ALA A 100 -5.13 -1.76 5.00
C ALA A 100 -6.01 -0.82 5.83
N ALA A 101 -6.85 -1.36 6.71
CA ALA A 101 -7.68 -0.57 7.63
C ALA A 101 -6.83 0.21 8.65
N LEU A 102 -5.77 -0.41 9.19
CA LEU A 102 -4.83 0.29 10.07
C LEU A 102 -4.06 1.39 9.32
N GLY A 103 -3.61 1.12 8.10
CA GLY A 103 -2.97 2.11 7.23
C GLY A 103 -3.88 3.32 6.97
N LEU A 104 -5.15 3.06 6.66
CA LEU A 104 -6.17 4.09 6.49
C LEU A 104 -6.38 4.91 7.77
N ALA A 105 -6.50 4.26 8.93
CA ALA A 105 -6.69 4.97 10.20
C ALA A 105 -5.54 5.95 10.48
N ILE A 106 -4.29 5.53 10.24
CA ILE A 106 -3.11 6.39 10.38
C ILE A 106 -3.16 7.55 9.37
N LYS A 107 -3.46 7.27 8.10
CA LYS A 107 -3.59 8.32 7.07
C LYS A 107 -4.67 9.34 7.43
N ASN A 108 -5.81 8.90 7.92
CA ASN A 108 -6.89 9.79 8.33
C ASN A 108 -6.48 10.73 9.47
N ILE A 109 -5.71 10.25 10.45
CA ILE A 109 -5.17 11.11 11.51
C ILE A 109 -4.26 12.21 10.91
N LEU A 110 -3.39 11.85 9.96
CA LEU A 110 -2.51 12.81 9.29
C LEU A 110 -3.31 13.83 8.46
N TYR A 111 -4.30 13.37 7.69
CA TYR A 111 -5.10 14.22 6.81
C TYR A 111 -6.11 15.10 7.56
N VAL A 112 -6.62 14.67 8.71
CA VAL A 112 -7.61 15.46 9.46
C VAL A 112 -6.93 16.46 10.41
N ILE A 113 -5.75 16.13 10.94
CA ILE A 113 -5.10 16.97 11.96
C ILE A 113 -3.98 17.83 11.34
N ILE A 114 -3.05 17.19 10.64
CA ILE A 114 -1.81 17.85 10.22
C ILE A 114 -2.03 18.73 8.99
N PHE A 115 -2.70 18.18 7.97
CA PHE A 115 -2.87 18.89 6.70
C PHE A 115 -3.66 20.19 6.85
N PRO A 116 -4.80 20.23 7.56
CA PRO A 116 -5.55 21.47 7.77
C PRO A 116 -4.73 22.50 8.57
N ALA A 117 -3.95 22.06 9.56
CA ALA A 117 -3.06 22.95 10.30
C ALA A 117 -1.98 23.58 9.39
N MET A 118 -1.47 22.82 8.42
CA MET A 118 -0.53 23.33 7.41
C MET A 118 -1.21 24.29 6.44
N THR A 119 -2.42 23.98 5.97
CA THR A 119 -3.20 24.86 5.08
C THR A 119 -3.48 26.20 5.75
N HIS A 120 -3.96 26.19 7.01
CA HIS A 120 -4.18 27.43 7.76
C HIS A 120 -2.92 28.27 7.97
N LYS A 121 -1.73 27.66 7.93
CA LYS A 121 -0.44 28.37 7.98
C LYS A 121 -0.07 28.94 6.61
N ALA A 122 -0.38 28.22 5.53
CA ALA A 122 -0.17 28.67 4.16
C ALA A 122 -1.09 29.84 3.79
N ASP A 123 -2.34 29.84 4.26
CA ASP A 123 -3.30 30.94 4.04
C ASP A 123 -2.87 32.29 4.66
N LYS A 124 -1.89 32.25 5.57
CA LYS A 124 -1.33 33.44 6.23
C LYS A 124 -0.07 34.00 5.56
N LEU A 125 0.44 33.33 4.51
CA LEU A 125 1.57 33.77 3.69
C LEU A 125 1.06 34.56 2.48
#